data_AF-A0A1H6WR76-F1
#
_entry.id   AF-A0A1H6WR76-F1
#
_cell.length_a   1.000
_cell.length_b   1.000
_cell.length_c   1.000
_cell.angle_alpha   90.00
_cell.angle_beta   90.00
_cell.angle_gamma   90.00
#
_symmetry.space_group_name_H-M   'P 1'
#
loop_
_entity.id
_entity.type
_entity.pdbx_description
1 polymer ?
#
loop_
_entity_poly.entity_id
_entity_poly.type
_entity_poly.pdbx_seq_one_letter_code
_entity_poly.pdbx_strand_id
1 'polypeptide(L)'
;MDLFDKISDAVVVAGKEVSKKAKEVSDVAKLKYDIKVKESSMRDKYIELGKAYYEANKDQAQAEHFELITDITELQNQIRELKEEAMEARGAVTCPKCGAKVQPGAAFCGKCGTKVDDIFEDEEDIIAEEDEEQ
;
A
#
# COMPACT_ATOMS: atom_id res chain seq x y z
N MET A 1 -13.03 69.21 -15.29
CA MET A 1 -12.40 68.42 -14.22
C MET A 1 -13.41 67.37 -13.80
N ASP A 2 -13.49 66.22 -14.48
CA ASP A 2 -14.52 65.20 -14.17
C ASP A 2 -14.20 63.77 -14.68
N LEU A 3 -12.95 63.50 -15.06
CA LEU A 3 -12.51 62.17 -15.50
C LEU A 3 -11.74 61.42 -14.40
N PHE A 4 -10.97 62.14 -13.58
CA PHE A 4 -10.14 61.54 -12.53
C PHE A 4 -10.96 61.09 -11.32
N ASP A 5 -12.01 61.84 -10.95
CA ASP A 5 -12.89 61.50 -9.82
C ASP A 5 -13.75 60.25 -10.11
N LYS A 6 -14.24 60.09 -11.34
CA LYS A 6 -14.99 58.88 -11.74
C LYS A 6 -14.11 57.63 -11.84
N ILE A 7 -12.84 57.77 -12.20
CA ILE A 7 -11.88 56.65 -12.22
C ILE A 7 -11.47 56.29 -10.78
N SER A 8 -11.25 57.29 -9.92
CA SER A 8 -10.97 57.09 -8.49
C SER A 8 -12.09 56.31 -7.79
N ASP A 9 -13.34 56.72 -8.00
CA ASP A 9 -14.49 56.06 -7.38
C ASP A 9 -14.67 54.62 -7.89
N ALA A 10 -14.45 54.37 -9.18
CA ALA A 10 -14.50 53.02 -9.75
C ALA A 10 -13.37 52.11 -9.23
N VAL A 11 -12.16 52.66 -9.02
CA VAL A 11 -11.00 51.93 -8.48
C VAL A 11 -11.20 51.59 -6.99
N VAL A 12 -11.83 52.46 -6.21
CA VAL A 12 -12.13 52.23 -4.78
C VAL A 12 -13.22 51.19 -4.57
N VAL A 13 -14.23 51.15 -5.45
CA VAL A 13 -15.30 50.14 -5.41
C VAL A 13 -14.78 48.77 -5.89
N ALA A 14 -13.96 48.72 -6.94
CA ALA A 14 -13.33 47.49 -7.41
C ALA A 14 -12.28 46.94 -6.42
N GLY A 15 -11.58 47.82 -5.68
CA GLY A 15 -10.57 47.44 -4.69
C GLY A 15 -11.13 46.69 -3.47
N LYS A 16 -12.39 46.92 -3.08
CA LYS A 16 -13.01 46.27 -1.91
C LYS A 16 -13.48 44.83 -2.16
N GLU A 17 -13.74 44.43 -3.40
CA GLU A 17 -14.22 43.08 -3.71
C GLU A 17 -13.10 42.06 -3.98
N VAL A 18 -11.92 42.51 -4.44
CA VAL A 18 -10.77 41.64 -4.71
C VAL A 18 -10.15 41.08 -3.43
N SER A 19 -10.24 41.78 -2.30
CA SER A 19 -9.68 41.34 -1.01
C SER A 19 -10.47 40.21 -0.33
N LYS A 20 -11.79 40.08 -0.58
CA LYS A 20 -12.61 39.04 0.05
C LYS A 20 -12.42 37.65 -0.59
N LYS A 21 -12.25 37.59 -1.92
CA LYS A 21 -12.06 36.31 -2.63
C LYS A 21 -10.74 35.61 -2.29
N ALA A 22 -9.66 36.34 -2.00
CA ALA A 22 -8.37 35.74 -1.66
C ALA A 22 -8.39 34.97 -0.32
N LYS A 23 -9.21 35.40 0.64
CA LYS A 23 -9.35 34.74 1.95
C LYS A 23 -10.19 33.45 1.86
N GLU A 24 -11.26 33.49 1.06
CA GLU A 24 -12.18 32.36 0.84
C GLU A 24 -11.51 31.17 0.13
N VAL A 25 -10.57 31.41 -0.79
CA VAL A 25 -9.87 30.32 -1.51
C VAL A 25 -8.97 29.49 -0.57
N SER A 26 -8.36 30.10 0.45
CA SER A 26 -7.56 29.39 1.46
C SER A 26 -8.42 28.49 2.35
N ASP A 27 -9.59 28.98 2.75
CA ASP A 27 -10.51 28.22 3.60
C ASP A 27 -11.12 27.02 2.85
N VAL A 28 -11.45 27.18 1.56
CA VAL A 28 -11.94 26.07 0.72
C VAL A 28 -10.88 24.98 0.53
N ALA A 29 -9.61 25.34 0.31
CA ALA A 29 -8.53 24.36 0.16
C ALA A 29 -8.32 23.55 1.45
N LYS A 30 -8.33 24.22 2.61
CA LYS A 30 -8.24 23.56 3.91
C LYS A 30 -9.41 22.61 4.17
N LEU A 31 -10.65 23.06 3.91
CA LEU A 31 -11.84 22.23 4.08
C LEU A 31 -11.80 20.98 3.19
N LYS A 32 -11.34 21.09 1.94
CA LYS A 32 -11.18 19.93 1.04
C LYS A 32 -10.14 18.93 1.55
N TYR A 33 -9.02 19.42 2.10
CA TYR A 33 -8.03 18.57 2.73
C TYR A 33 -8.62 17.85 3.95
N ASP A 34 -9.29 18.58 4.84
CA ASP A 34 -9.92 18.03 6.04
C ASP A 34 -10.97 16.96 5.68
N ILE A 35 -11.79 17.21 4.65
CA ILE A 35 -12.74 16.21 4.11
C ILE A 35 -12.00 14.94 3.70
N LYS A 36 -10.94 15.05 2.89
CA LYS A 36 -10.17 13.87 2.43
C LYS A 36 -9.56 13.09 3.59
N VAL A 37 -9.04 13.78 4.61
CA VAL A 37 -8.51 13.14 5.82
C VAL A 37 -9.61 12.39 6.57
N LYS A 38 -10.77 13.03 6.79
CA LYS A 38 -11.91 12.42 7.49
C LYS A 38 -12.51 11.24 6.71
N GLU A 39 -12.58 11.32 5.38
CA GLU A 39 -13.00 10.22 4.51
C GLU A 39 -12.04 9.03 4.62
N SER A 40 -10.72 9.27 4.68
CA SER A 40 -9.75 8.20 4.93
C SER A 40 -9.96 7.57 6.30
N SER A 41 -10.06 8.39 7.36
CA SER A 41 -10.31 7.89 8.71
C SER A 41 -11.62 7.09 8.80
N MET A 42 -12.68 7.52 8.10
CA MET A 42 -13.94 6.81 8.05
C MET A 42 -13.79 5.44 7.37
N ARG A 43 -13.08 5.36 6.24
CA ARG A 43 -12.77 4.07 5.59
C ARG A 43 -11.98 3.15 6.51
N ASP A 44 -10.99 3.68 7.22
CA ASP A 44 -10.21 2.90 8.18
C ASP A 44 -11.11 2.31 9.28
N LYS A 45 -12.07 3.09 9.78
CA LYS A 45 -13.06 2.60 10.77
C LYS A 45 -14.02 1.55 10.22
N TYR A 46 -14.46 1.65 8.97
CA TYR A 46 -15.23 0.57 8.35
C TYR A 46 -14.41 -0.73 8.23
N ILE A 47 -13.14 -0.62 7.86
CA ILE A 47 -12.24 -1.78 7.77
C ILE A 47 -12.02 -2.40 9.16
N GLU A 48 -11.73 -1.60 10.18
CA GLU A 48 -11.57 -2.06 11.56
C GLU A 48 -12.83 -2.79 12.06
N LEU A 49 -14.00 -2.18 11.85
CA LEU A 49 -15.28 -2.76 12.25
C LEU A 49 -15.54 -4.10 11.54
N GLY A 50 -15.41 -4.14 10.21
CA GLY A 50 -15.63 -5.36 9.43
C GLY A 50 -14.68 -6.48 9.81
N LYS A 51 -13.40 -6.17 10.06
CA LYS A 51 -12.42 -7.14 10.56
C LYS A 51 -12.80 -7.67 11.94
N ALA A 52 -13.14 -6.80 12.88
CA ALA A 52 -13.54 -7.23 14.22
C ALA A 52 -14.79 -8.13 14.18
N TYR A 53 -15.77 -7.77 13.35
CA TYR A 53 -16.97 -8.58 13.15
C TYR A 53 -16.64 -9.93 12.49
N TYR A 54 -15.84 -9.94 11.43
CA TYR A 54 -15.40 -11.18 10.78
C TYR A 54 -14.70 -12.12 11.77
N GLU A 55 -13.70 -11.62 12.51
CA GLU A 55 -12.93 -12.44 13.46
C GLU A 55 -13.80 -13.04 14.58
N ALA A 56 -14.82 -12.30 15.04
CA ALA A 56 -15.73 -12.79 16.07
C ALA A 56 -16.74 -13.83 15.55
N ASN A 57 -17.00 -13.86 14.24
CA ASN A 57 -18.11 -14.62 13.66
C ASN A 57 -17.71 -15.66 12.60
N LYS A 58 -16.45 -15.70 12.15
CA LYS A 58 -15.97 -16.59 11.07
C LYS A 58 -16.18 -18.08 11.31
N ASP A 59 -16.29 -18.50 12.58
CA ASP A 59 -16.49 -19.90 12.97
C ASP A 59 -17.96 -20.22 13.34
N GLN A 60 -18.89 -19.28 13.15
CA GLN A 60 -20.30 -19.45 13.51
C GLN A 60 -21.17 -19.83 12.30
N ALA A 61 -21.81 -21.00 12.35
CA ALA A 61 -22.55 -21.59 11.22
C ALA A 61 -23.83 -20.83 10.79
N GLN A 62 -24.33 -19.88 11.59
CA GLN A 62 -25.49 -19.04 11.26
C GLN A 62 -25.30 -17.59 11.72
N ALA A 63 -24.08 -17.05 11.61
CA ALA A 63 -23.85 -15.64 11.86
C ALA A 63 -24.71 -14.75 10.95
N GLU A 64 -25.09 -13.57 11.44
CA GLU A 64 -25.61 -12.53 10.56
C GLU A 64 -24.53 -12.17 9.51
N HIS A 65 -24.95 -11.96 8.26
CA HIS A 65 -24.06 -11.81 7.10
C HIS A 65 -23.17 -13.04 6.79
N PHE A 66 -23.66 -14.26 7.07
CA PHE A 66 -22.95 -15.52 6.79
C PHE A 66 -22.35 -15.62 5.37
N GLU A 67 -23.08 -15.18 4.34
CA GLU A 67 -22.57 -15.17 2.96
C GLU A 67 -21.29 -14.33 2.83
N LEU A 68 -21.30 -13.09 3.33
CA LEU A 68 -20.12 -12.21 3.28
C LEU A 68 -18.94 -12.80 4.08
N ILE A 69 -19.20 -13.45 5.22
CA ILE A 69 -18.17 -14.11 6.01
C ILE A 69 -17.54 -15.28 5.22
N THR A 70 -18.38 -16.06 4.54
CA THR A 70 -17.94 -17.19 3.71
C THR A 70 -17.08 -16.68 2.56
N ASP A 71 -17.56 -15.67 1.82
CA ASP A 71 -16.84 -15.05 0.70
C ASP A 71 -15.49 -14.48 1.15
N ILE A 72 -15.43 -13.78 2.30
CA ILE A 72 -14.17 -13.26 2.84
C ILE A 72 -13.19 -14.41 3.14
N THR A 73 -13.68 -15.51 3.70
CA THR A 73 -12.85 -16.68 4.04
C THR A 73 -12.30 -17.34 2.78
N GLU A 74 -13.13 -17.50 1.75
CA GLU A 74 -12.71 -18.04 0.46
C GLU A 74 -11.66 -17.15 -0.21
N LEU A 75 -11.90 -15.83 -0.27
CA LEU A 75 -10.94 -14.87 -0.79
C LEU A 75 -9.61 -14.90 -0.03
N GLN A 76 -9.64 -15.05 1.30
CA GLN A 76 -8.42 -15.19 2.10
C GLN A 76 -7.62 -16.46 1.75
N ASN A 77 -8.31 -17.57 1.47
CA ASN A 77 -7.66 -18.82 1.04
C ASN A 77 -7.08 -18.69 -0.37
N GLN A 78 -7.83 -18.13 -1.32
CA GLN A 78 -7.34 -17.87 -2.68
C GLN A 78 -6.12 -16.94 -2.68
N ILE A 79 -6.13 -15.88 -1.85
CA ILE A 79 -4.98 -14.99 -1.68
C ILE A 79 -3.77 -15.75 -1.12
N ARG A 80 -3.98 -16.73 -0.25
CA ARG A 80 -2.88 -17.56 0.30
C ARG A 80 -2.25 -18.40 -0.80
N GLU A 81 -3.08 -19.10 -1.57
CA GLU A 81 -2.64 -19.94 -2.70
C GLU A 81 -1.88 -19.11 -3.74
N LEU A 82 -2.44 -17.99 -4.18
CA LEU A 82 -1.78 -17.08 -5.13
C LEU A 82 -0.44 -16.54 -4.60
N LYS A 83 -0.31 -16.30 -3.30
CA LYS A 83 0.96 -15.88 -2.69
C LYS A 83 1.99 -17.00 -2.68
N GLU A 84 1.57 -18.24 -2.44
CA GLU A 84 2.43 -19.41 -2.48
C GLU A 84 2.91 -19.67 -3.91
N GLU A 85 2.00 -19.66 -4.89
CA GLU A 85 2.33 -19.76 -6.31
C GLU A 85 3.29 -18.66 -6.75
N ALA A 86 3.05 -17.41 -6.35
CA ALA A 86 3.94 -16.30 -6.67
C ALA A 86 5.33 -16.44 -6.03
N MET A 87 5.45 -17.06 -4.86
CA MET A 87 6.75 -17.36 -4.24
C MET A 87 7.46 -18.49 -4.98
N GLU A 88 6.74 -19.54 -5.38
CA GLU A 88 7.31 -20.67 -6.11
C GLU A 88 7.76 -20.27 -7.52
N ALA A 89 6.93 -19.52 -8.25
CA ALA A 89 7.26 -18.99 -9.57
C ALA A 89 8.50 -18.08 -9.56
N ARG A 90 8.84 -17.47 -8.42
CA ARG A 90 10.03 -16.64 -8.27
C ARG A 90 11.29 -17.45 -7.94
N GLY A 91 11.17 -18.72 -7.57
CA GLY A 91 12.31 -19.57 -7.17
C GLY A 91 12.57 -19.58 -5.66
N ALA A 92 11.53 -19.67 -4.83
CA ALA A 92 11.66 -19.68 -3.37
C ALA A 92 12.71 -20.70 -2.87
N VAL A 93 13.61 -20.24 -2.01
CA VAL A 93 14.67 -21.04 -1.39
C VAL A 93 14.29 -21.44 0.03
N THR A 94 14.79 -22.57 0.52
CA THR A 94 14.50 -23.01 1.90
C THR A 94 15.60 -22.52 2.84
N CYS A 95 15.21 -21.87 3.93
CA CYS A 95 16.14 -21.45 4.96
C CYS A 95 16.85 -22.68 5.58
N PRO A 96 18.19 -22.74 5.57
CA PRO A 96 18.93 -23.91 6.03
C PRO A 96 18.81 -24.15 7.54
N LYS A 97 18.48 -23.11 8.33
CA LYS A 97 18.37 -23.23 9.80
C LYS A 97 16.97 -23.61 10.28
N CYS A 98 15.92 -23.07 9.68
CA CYS A 98 14.56 -23.21 10.22
C CYS A 98 13.54 -23.82 9.25
N GLY A 99 13.96 -24.13 8.02
CA GLY A 99 13.11 -24.74 7.00
C GLY A 99 12.02 -23.83 6.42
N ALA A 100 12.05 -22.53 6.71
CA ALA A 100 11.10 -21.59 6.12
C ALA A 100 11.36 -21.41 4.63
N LYS A 101 10.31 -21.36 3.80
CA LYS A 101 10.42 -20.83 2.43
C LYS A 101 10.75 -19.34 2.49
N VAL A 102 11.78 -18.92 1.77
CA VAL A 102 12.29 -17.55 1.71
C VAL A 102 12.30 -17.12 0.26
N GLN A 103 12.03 -15.83 0.01
CA GLN A 103 12.13 -15.28 -1.33
C GLN A 103 13.58 -15.40 -1.85
N PRO A 104 13.76 -15.72 -3.14
CA PRO A 104 15.09 -15.71 -3.74
C PRO A 104 15.66 -14.28 -3.73
N GLY A 105 16.97 -14.13 -3.51
CA GLY A 105 17.61 -12.83 -3.32
C GLY A 105 17.44 -12.21 -1.94
N ALA A 106 16.77 -12.88 -1.00
CA ALA A 106 16.61 -12.36 0.36
C ALA A 106 17.85 -12.66 1.19
N ALA A 107 18.63 -11.61 1.51
CA ALA A 107 19.84 -11.74 2.34
C ALA A 107 19.60 -12.41 3.71
N PHE A 108 18.38 -12.33 4.26
CA PHE A 108 18.03 -12.92 5.55
C PHE A 108 16.64 -13.57 5.53
N CYS A 109 16.51 -14.66 6.26
CA CYS A 109 15.24 -15.34 6.49
C CYS A 109 14.33 -14.49 7.38
N GLY A 110 13.18 -14.05 6.85
CA GLY A 110 12.19 -13.28 7.60
C GLY A 110 11.56 -14.00 8.81
N LYS A 111 11.73 -15.34 8.94
CA LYS A 111 11.23 -16.11 10.08
C LYS A 111 12.21 -16.21 11.24
N CYS A 112 13.51 -16.32 10.97
CA CYS A 112 14.50 -16.65 12.00
C CYS A 112 15.77 -15.78 11.97
N GLY A 113 15.86 -14.82 11.05
CA GLY A 113 16.99 -13.89 10.90
C GLY A 113 18.28 -14.53 10.41
N THR A 114 18.27 -15.81 10.03
CA THR A 114 19.48 -16.47 9.48
C THR A 114 19.77 -15.91 8.11
N LYS A 115 21.04 -15.62 7.83
CA LYS A 115 21.49 -15.23 6.51
C LYS A 115 21.17 -16.37 5.53
N VAL A 116 20.45 -16.04 4.47
CA VAL A 116 20.17 -16.99 3.39
C VAL A 116 21.11 -16.54 2.29
N ASP A 117 22.29 -17.15 2.24
CA ASP A 117 23.26 -16.84 1.20
C ASP A 117 22.65 -17.22 -0.15
N ASP A 118 22.68 -16.29 -1.09
CA ASP A 118 22.29 -16.54 -2.47
C ASP A 118 23.20 -17.63 -3.01
N ILE A 119 22.69 -18.86 -3.12
CA ILE A 119 23.42 -20.00 -3.68
C ILE A 119 23.48 -19.87 -5.23
N PHE A 120 23.59 -18.65 -5.73
CA PHE A 120 23.65 -18.30 -7.15
C PHE A 120 24.85 -17.38 -7.44
N GLU A 121 25.96 -17.59 -6.75
CA GLU A 121 27.27 -17.16 -7.24
C GLU A 121 28.09 -18.43 -7.51
N ASP A 122 28.61 -18.51 -8.74
CA ASP A 122 29.69 -19.37 -9.24
C ASP A 122 29.30 -20.73 -9.86
N GLU A 123 28.72 -20.69 -11.07
CA GLU A 123 28.73 -21.82 -12.02
C GLU A 123 29.55 -21.49 -13.29
N GLU A 124 30.60 -20.66 -13.19
CA GLU A 124 31.51 -20.34 -14.31
C GLU A 124 32.96 -20.90 -14.19
N ASP A 125 33.38 -21.51 -13.08
CA ASP A 125 34.79 -21.92 -12.89
C ASP A 125 35.05 -23.45 -12.86
N ILE A 126 34.43 -24.25 -13.76
CA ILE A 126 34.79 -25.68 -13.92
C ILE A 126 35.13 -26.06 -15.37
N ILE A 127 35.66 -25.13 -16.18
CA ILE A 127 36.18 -25.47 -17.52
C ILE A 127 37.53 -24.80 -17.80
N ALA A 128 38.49 -25.02 -16.91
CA ALA A 128 39.88 -24.76 -17.20
C ALA A 128 40.72 -25.67 -16.32
N GLU A 129 40.98 -26.89 -16.80
CA GLU A 129 42.14 -27.74 -16.47
C GLU A 129 41.82 -29.18 -16.87
N GLU A 130 41.94 -29.48 -18.17
CA GLU A 130 42.23 -30.82 -18.73
C GLU A 130 42.28 -30.67 -20.25
N ASP A 131 43.45 -30.34 -20.80
CA ASP A 131 43.98 -30.79 -22.11
C ASP A 131 45.23 -29.96 -22.52
N GLU A 132 46.27 -30.00 -21.68
CA GLU A 132 47.66 -29.77 -22.12
C GLU A 132 48.55 -30.89 -21.57
N GLU A 133 48.57 -32.02 -22.26
CA GLU A 133 49.73 -32.93 -22.25
C GLU A 133 49.77 -33.71 -23.58
N GLN A 134 50.55 -33.16 -24.53
CA GLN A 134 51.29 -33.93 -25.54
C GLN A 134 52.78 -33.78 -25.26
#